data_AF-A0AAD6QK59-F1
#
_entry.id   AF-A0AAD6QK59-F1
#
_cell.length_a   1.000
_cell.length_b   1.000
_cell.length_c   1.000
_cell.angle_alpha   90.00
_cell.angle_beta   90.00
_cell.angle_gamma   90.00
#
_symmetry.space_group_name_H-M   'P 1'
#
loop_
_entity.id
_entity.type
_entity.pdbx_description
1 polymer ?
#
loop_
_entity_poly.entity_id
_entity_poly.type
_entity_poly.pdbx_seq_one_letter_code
_entity_poly.pdbx_strand_id
1 'polypeptide(L)'
;MELDWNVLRRAMVQFLLVYHSTCSMEPHLSLHFQGQALPEKLYIDMKFQIEATTKLGQVPEEIRKEHKGFREWNFISSRRDHQTILAILIDGRDPQAMDNEGQPLPTLIRVSSRISNSPIILNVDCDMYSNNSYSVRDALCFFMDEEKGREIGYIQYPQAFENITKNDIYCNSLNIEMEVDFPGLDGNGGPLYIGSGCFHRREALCGRRYSNENKVDWKEGNGRKVKESAGVLEEVCRILASCTYEANTEWGKEMGLIYGCLVEDVITGLSVQCKGWRSMYFIPERKGFLGLAPTTLLQTLVQHKRWSEGEFQILITRHSPFLLGHKRIPLKLQLSYCIYLLWATSWFAVLYYLVVPPLCLLRGISLFPQLSSPWIQSFAYAIFANRAYGLVEFVWSGGTIQGWWNGQRIWVFKRTTSHLFGFFDAIRKLLGFSTSTFVITAKVAEADVSERYEEEKMEFGVSSPMFNILATLALLNMFGFVGGIKMLIMDVESKVLDLLALQIILCGLLVLINLPIYQGLFFRKDSGRMPTSVTYKSIIVSLLACSVALY
;
A
#
# COMPACT_ATOMS: atom_id res chain seq x y z
N MET A 1 19.59 -36.29 16.09
CA MET A 1 18.15 -36.40 15.82
C MET A 1 17.64 -34.97 15.73
N GLU A 2 17.63 -34.41 14.53
CA GLU A 2 17.15 -33.04 14.33
C GLU A 2 15.63 -33.04 14.48
N LEU A 3 15.14 -32.29 15.45
CA LEU A 3 13.72 -32.00 15.59
C LEU A 3 13.40 -30.89 14.58
N ASP A 4 13.03 -31.29 13.37
CA ASP A 4 12.55 -30.37 12.34
C ASP A 4 11.11 -29.93 12.70
N TRP A 5 11.03 -28.81 13.41
CA TRP A 5 9.77 -28.25 13.88
C TRP A 5 9.05 -27.58 12.70
N ASN A 6 7.86 -28.07 12.33
CA ASN A 6 7.00 -27.48 11.30
C ASN A 6 6.39 -26.13 11.74
N VAL A 7 7.23 -25.10 11.89
CA VAL A 7 6.81 -23.75 12.29
C VAL A 7 6.23 -22.98 11.09
N LEU A 8 4.95 -22.61 11.22
CA LEU A 8 4.19 -21.97 10.14
C LEU A 8 4.54 -20.48 9.89
N ARG A 9 4.94 -19.73 10.93
CA ARG A 9 5.48 -18.36 10.81
C ARG A 9 7.01 -18.41 10.77
N ARG A 10 7.64 -17.89 9.71
CA ARG A 10 9.11 -17.93 9.57
C ARG A 10 9.82 -16.63 9.97
N ALA A 11 9.08 -15.56 10.26
CA ALA A 11 9.64 -14.34 10.85
C ALA A 11 9.88 -14.55 12.36
N MET A 12 11.14 -14.71 12.77
CA MET A 12 11.52 -15.10 14.14
C MET A 12 11.07 -14.09 15.21
N VAL A 13 11.15 -12.79 14.91
CA VAL A 13 10.63 -11.70 15.76
C VAL A 13 9.15 -11.94 16.12
N GLN A 14 8.34 -12.23 15.10
CA GLN A 14 6.90 -12.37 15.23
C GLN A 14 6.48 -13.72 15.78
N PHE A 15 7.25 -14.77 15.50
CA PHE A 15 7.09 -16.06 16.15
C PHE A 15 7.27 -15.94 17.68
N LEU A 16 8.32 -15.25 18.13
CA LEU A 16 8.60 -15.09 19.56
C LEU A 16 7.60 -14.18 20.28
N LEU A 17 7.13 -13.09 19.65
CA LEU A 17 6.06 -12.25 20.21
C LEU A 17 4.75 -13.05 20.44
N VAL A 18 4.35 -13.86 19.45
CA VAL A 18 3.18 -14.75 19.59
C VAL A 18 3.44 -15.84 20.64
N TYR A 19 4.64 -16.43 20.69
CA TYR A 19 5.02 -17.45 21.68
C TYR A 19 4.89 -16.93 23.11
N HIS A 20 5.48 -15.77 23.45
CA HIS A 20 5.37 -15.21 24.80
C HIS A 20 3.93 -14.86 25.17
N SER A 21 3.14 -14.32 24.23
CA SER A 21 1.72 -14.05 24.46
C SER A 21 0.93 -15.34 24.73
N THR A 22 1.14 -16.39 23.94
CA THR A 22 0.40 -17.67 24.06
C THR A 22 0.78 -18.41 25.36
N CYS A 23 2.07 -18.48 25.69
CA CYS A 23 2.55 -19.06 26.95
C CYS A 23 2.08 -18.30 28.20
N SER A 24 1.73 -17.01 28.07
CA SER A 24 1.14 -16.23 29.16
C SER A 24 -0.34 -16.56 29.42
N MET A 25 -1.07 -17.05 28.41
CA MET A 25 -2.49 -17.40 28.52
C MET A 25 -2.73 -18.88 28.85
N GLU A 26 -1.91 -19.80 28.33
CA GLU A 26 -2.10 -21.26 28.50
C GLU A 26 -0.83 -21.93 29.09
N PRO A 27 -0.58 -21.80 30.41
CA PRO A 27 0.67 -22.26 31.03
C PRO A 27 0.88 -23.78 30.99
N HIS A 28 -0.13 -24.58 30.65
CA HIS A 28 -0.07 -26.04 30.55
C HIS A 28 0.53 -26.54 29.22
N LEU A 29 0.63 -25.70 28.18
CA LEU A 29 1.35 -26.01 26.94
C LEU A 29 2.89 -25.90 27.07
N SER A 30 3.40 -25.29 28.15
CA SER A 30 4.82 -25.04 28.39
C SER A 30 5.73 -26.28 28.31
N LEU A 31 5.23 -27.46 28.68
CA LEU A 31 5.98 -28.72 28.62
C LEU A 31 6.33 -29.17 27.19
N HIS A 32 5.57 -28.74 26.18
CA HIS A 32 5.84 -29.10 24.78
C HIS A 32 6.97 -28.27 24.14
N PHE A 33 7.43 -27.19 24.80
CA PHE A 33 8.28 -26.16 24.21
C PHE A 33 9.64 -25.95 24.93
N GLN A 34 10.01 -26.80 25.90
CA GLN A 34 11.29 -26.68 26.64
C GLN A 34 12.55 -26.65 25.74
N GLY A 35 12.47 -27.09 24.48
CA GLY A 35 13.57 -27.03 23.51
C GLY A 35 13.84 -25.64 22.88
N GLN A 36 13.03 -24.61 23.15
CA GLN A 36 13.13 -23.31 22.45
C GLN A 36 14.11 -22.30 23.07
N ALA A 37 14.59 -22.54 24.30
CA ALA A 37 15.44 -21.58 25.02
C ALA A 37 16.78 -21.28 24.31
N LEU A 38 17.35 -22.22 23.55
CA LEU A 38 18.59 -22.00 22.81
C LEU A 38 18.38 -21.16 21.53
N PRO A 39 17.41 -21.46 20.64
CA PRO A 39 17.02 -20.56 19.55
C PRO A 39 16.61 -19.16 20.01
N GLU A 40 15.89 -19.05 21.13
CA GLU A 40 15.47 -17.76 21.72
C GLU A 40 16.69 -16.94 22.16
N LYS A 41 17.64 -17.55 22.87
CA LYS A 41 18.88 -16.88 23.27
C LYS A 41 19.69 -16.40 22.06
N LEU A 42 19.90 -17.25 21.05
CA LEU A 42 20.62 -16.88 19.83
C LEU A 42 19.95 -15.71 19.10
N TYR A 43 18.62 -15.67 19.08
CA TYR A 43 17.87 -14.54 18.56
C TYR A 43 18.04 -13.26 19.39
N ILE A 44 18.04 -13.34 20.72
CA ILE A 44 18.27 -12.19 21.61
C ILE A 44 19.68 -11.63 21.42
N ASP A 45 20.70 -12.48 21.36
CA ASP A 45 22.09 -12.10 21.12
C ASP A 45 22.23 -11.40 19.75
N MET A 46 21.64 -11.96 18.69
CA MET A 46 21.58 -11.35 17.35
C MET A 46 20.84 -10.00 17.36
N LYS A 47 19.69 -9.91 18.03
CA LYS A 47 18.92 -8.67 18.15
C LYS A 47 19.74 -7.58 18.83
N PHE A 48 20.45 -7.90 19.92
CA PHE A 48 21.31 -6.95 20.61
C PHE A 48 22.45 -6.43 19.71
N GLN A 49 23.09 -7.31 18.93
CA GLN A 49 24.12 -6.92 17.96
C GLN A 49 23.59 -5.98 16.88
N ILE A 50 22.40 -6.27 16.33
CA ILE A 50 21.73 -5.42 15.34
C ILE A 50 21.37 -4.06 15.95
N GLU A 51 20.78 -4.03 17.15
CA GLU A 51 20.44 -2.79 17.85
C GLU A 51 21.66 -1.94 18.18
N ALA A 52 22.76 -2.55 18.66
CA ALA A 52 24.01 -1.86 18.96
C ALA A 52 24.61 -1.24 17.69
N THR A 53 24.70 -2.01 16.60
CA THR A 53 25.15 -1.54 15.28
C THR A 53 24.29 -0.40 14.75
N THR A 54 22.96 -0.51 14.90
CA THR A 54 22.01 0.52 14.47
C THR A 54 22.17 1.81 15.28
N LYS A 55 22.32 1.72 16.61
CA LYS A 55 22.54 2.86 17.51
C LYS A 55 23.89 3.56 17.25
N LEU A 56 24.93 2.80 16.90
CA LEU A 56 26.24 3.33 16.52
C LEU A 56 26.24 3.95 15.11
N GLY A 57 25.27 3.61 14.25
CA GLY A 57 25.22 4.03 12.85
C GLY A 57 26.31 3.39 11.97
N GLN A 58 27.10 2.48 12.52
CA GLN A 58 28.22 1.79 11.86
C GLN A 58 28.46 0.41 12.48
N VAL A 59 28.99 -0.51 11.68
CA VAL A 59 29.44 -1.83 12.15
C VAL A 59 30.68 -1.65 13.03
N PRO A 60 30.77 -2.31 14.21
CA PRO A 60 31.97 -2.31 15.05
C PRO A 60 33.24 -2.66 14.28
N GLU A 61 34.35 -2.00 14.62
CA GLU A 61 35.60 -2.07 13.86
C GLU A 61 36.26 -3.46 13.94
N GLU A 62 35.97 -4.22 14.98
CA GLU A 62 36.36 -5.62 15.16
C GLU A 62 35.70 -6.50 14.08
N ILE A 63 34.37 -6.46 14.00
CA ILE A 63 33.56 -7.17 12.99
C ILE A 63 33.95 -6.71 11.58
N ARG A 64 34.17 -5.39 11.40
CA ARG A 64 34.60 -4.80 10.12
C ARG A 64 35.95 -5.32 9.62
N LYS A 65 36.84 -5.79 10.52
CA LYS A 65 38.16 -6.37 10.17
C LYS A 65 38.09 -7.85 9.83
N GLU A 66 37.21 -8.59 10.49
CA GLU A 66 36.96 -10.02 10.29
C GLU A 66 36.35 -10.28 8.91
N HIS A 67 35.42 -9.42 8.49
CA HIS A 67 34.66 -9.54 7.24
C HIS A 67 35.31 -8.77 6.09
N LYS A 68 35.65 -9.48 4.99
CA LYS A 68 36.34 -8.88 3.84
C LYS A 68 35.45 -7.93 3.04
N GLY A 69 34.13 -8.15 3.01
CA GLY A 69 33.18 -7.34 2.25
C GLY A 69 33.22 -5.85 2.62
N PHE A 70 33.39 -5.53 3.91
CA PHE A 70 33.48 -4.14 4.37
C PHE A 70 34.73 -3.38 3.89
N ARG A 71 35.75 -4.07 3.35
CA ARG A 71 36.97 -3.41 2.86
C ARG A 71 36.73 -2.59 1.61
N GLU A 72 35.82 -3.02 0.74
CA GLU A 72 35.42 -2.26 -0.45
C GLU A 72 34.72 -0.94 -0.08
N TRP A 73 33.99 -0.93 1.03
CA TRP A 73 33.32 0.27 1.54
C TRP A 73 34.29 1.36 2.04
N ASN A 74 35.58 1.03 2.27
CA ASN A 74 36.60 2.04 2.58
C ASN A 74 36.98 2.90 1.36
N PHE A 75 36.71 2.42 0.14
CA PHE A 75 37.09 3.09 -1.11
C PHE A 75 35.90 3.80 -1.78
N ILE A 76 34.73 3.79 -1.14
CA ILE A 76 33.53 4.49 -1.63
C ILE A 76 33.69 6.00 -1.40
N SER A 77 33.70 6.76 -2.51
CA SER A 77 33.77 8.23 -2.48
C SER A 77 32.45 8.84 -1.98
N SER A 78 31.30 8.27 -2.36
CA SER A 78 29.98 8.71 -1.90
C SER A 78 28.87 7.67 -2.09
N ARG A 79 27.72 7.88 -1.43
CA ARG A 79 26.49 7.10 -1.66
C ARG A 79 25.92 7.21 -3.09
N ARG A 80 26.48 8.05 -3.96
CA ARG A 80 26.07 8.25 -5.36
C ARG A 80 27.11 7.81 -6.37
N ASP A 81 28.30 7.44 -5.89
CA ASP A 81 29.47 7.11 -6.70
C ASP A 81 30.24 6.00 -5.99
N HIS A 82 29.90 4.76 -6.35
CA HIS A 82 30.54 3.55 -5.86
C HIS A 82 30.40 2.43 -6.89
N GLN A 83 31.35 1.49 -6.88
CA GLN A 83 31.23 0.26 -7.66
C GLN A 83 30.11 -0.65 -7.13
N THR A 84 29.65 -1.59 -7.95
CA THR A 84 28.75 -2.64 -7.46
C THR A 84 29.53 -3.62 -6.60
N ILE A 85 29.12 -3.73 -5.33
CA ILE A 85 29.56 -4.78 -4.40
C ILE A 85 28.51 -5.89 -4.44
N LEU A 86 28.93 -7.15 -4.60
CA LEU A 86 28.04 -8.31 -4.75
C LEU A 86 28.53 -9.51 -3.93
N ALA A 87 27.59 -10.18 -3.27
CA ALA A 87 27.77 -11.44 -2.55
C ALA A 87 26.50 -12.33 -2.71
N ILE A 88 26.65 -13.66 -2.68
CA ILE A 88 25.69 -14.69 -3.14
C ILE A 88 25.40 -15.77 -2.04
N LEU A 89 24.64 -15.43 -0.99
CA LEU A 89 24.65 -16.15 0.31
C LEU A 89 24.58 -17.69 0.35
N ILE A 90 23.78 -18.36 -0.52
CA ILE A 90 23.56 -19.81 -0.44
C ILE A 90 23.33 -20.41 -1.84
N ASP A 91 23.99 -21.53 -2.17
CA ASP A 91 23.51 -22.51 -3.15
C ASP A 91 23.03 -23.78 -2.42
N GLY A 92 21.71 -23.98 -2.34
CA GLY A 92 21.10 -25.10 -1.61
C GLY A 92 21.29 -26.49 -2.26
N ARG A 93 22.15 -26.62 -3.28
CA ARG A 93 22.46 -27.88 -3.97
C ARG A 93 23.73 -28.57 -3.46
N ASP A 94 24.53 -27.90 -2.63
CA ASP A 94 25.73 -28.44 -1.98
C ASP A 94 25.73 -28.06 -0.49
N PRO A 95 25.72 -29.03 0.46
CA PRO A 95 25.82 -28.77 1.89
C PRO A 95 27.11 -28.07 2.37
N GLN A 96 28.07 -27.81 1.47
CA GLN A 96 29.34 -27.13 1.76
C GLN A 96 29.48 -25.73 1.10
N ALA A 97 28.48 -25.24 0.37
CA ALA A 97 28.56 -23.94 -0.32
C ALA A 97 28.18 -22.75 0.60
N MET A 98 29.15 -21.87 0.86
CA MET A 98 28.98 -20.60 1.59
C MET A 98 29.27 -19.38 0.70
N ASP A 99 28.87 -18.20 1.19
CA ASP A 99 29.23 -16.89 0.66
C ASP A 99 29.46 -15.85 1.78
N ASN A 100 30.13 -14.75 1.40
CA ASN A 100 30.58 -13.68 2.26
C ASN A 100 29.61 -12.47 2.24
N GLU A 101 28.43 -12.62 2.87
CA GLU A 101 27.61 -11.52 3.44
C GLU A 101 26.53 -10.79 2.58
N GLY A 102 25.99 -11.37 1.48
CA GLY A 102 25.11 -10.60 0.56
C GLY A 102 23.68 -10.23 1.02
N GLN A 103 23.12 -9.11 0.51
CA GLN A 103 21.76 -9.01 -0.07
C GLN A 103 21.57 -7.71 -0.94
N PRO A 104 20.58 -7.66 -1.87
CA PRO A 104 20.51 -6.67 -2.98
C PRO A 104 19.06 -6.14 -3.24
N LEU A 105 18.74 -5.56 -4.41
CA LEU A 105 17.46 -5.93 -5.08
C LEU A 105 17.44 -5.85 -6.62
N PRO A 106 17.40 -4.70 -7.33
CA PRO A 106 16.84 -4.67 -8.71
C PRO A 106 17.64 -5.47 -9.76
N THR A 107 18.96 -5.48 -9.61
CA THR A 107 19.95 -6.38 -10.21
C THR A 107 19.57 -7.87 -10.18
N LEU A 108 18.78 -8.33 -9.20
CA LEU A 108 18.51 -9.74 -8.94
C LEU A 108 17.83 -10.49 -10.06
N ILE A 109 16.93 -9.90 -10.84
CA ILE A 109 16.26 -10.68 -11.89
C ILE A 109 17.31 -11.13 -12.94
N ARG A 110 18.26 -10.24 -13.26
CA ARG A 110 19.41 -10.54 -14.13
C ARG A 110 20.40 -11.48 -13.46
N VAL A 111 20.87 -11.15 -12.26
CA VAL A 111 21.89 -11.93 -11.53
C VAL A 111 21.41 -13.34 -11.15
N SER A 112 20.17 -13.49 -10.69
CA SER A 112 19.57 -14.81 -10.43
C SER A 112 19.45 -15.68 -11.68
N SER A 113 19.40 -15.11 -12.89
CA SER A 113 19.40 -15.90 -14.15
C SER A 113 20.71 -16.65 -14.40
N ARG A 114 21.81 -16.23 -13.74
CA ARG A 114 23.11 -16.90 -13.78
C ARG A 114 23.35 -17.81 -12.58
N ILE A 115 22.88 -17.43 -11.39
CA ILE A 115 23.09 -18.20 -10.16
C ILE A 115 22.20 -19.45 -10.12
N SER A 116 20.87 -19.27 -10.13
CA SER A 116 19.90 -20.36 -9.93
C SER A 116 19.00 -20.59 -11.14
N ASN A 117 18.81 -19.56 -11.97
CA ASN A 117 17.89 -19.52 -13.11
C ASN A 117 16.47 -20.01 -12.80
N SER A 118 15.99 -19.81 -11.56
CA SER A 118 14.68 -20.29 -11.11
C SER A 118 13.55 -19.83 -12.05
N PRO A 119 12.67 -20.73 -12.54
CA PRO A 119 11.61 -20.38 -13.48
C PRO A 119 10.50 -19.53 -12.84
N ILE A 120 10.38 -19.55 -11.51
CA ILE A 120 9.46 -18.72 -10.72
C ILE A 120 10.26 -17.74 -9.86
N ILE A 121 9.77 -16.52 -9.74
CA ILE A 121 10.32 -15.43 -8.91
C ILE A 121 9.22 -14.96 -7.96
N LEU A 122 9.49 -14.91 -6.66
CA LEU A 122 8.60 -14.31 -5.67
C LEU A 122 9.08 -12.88 -5.37
N ASN A 123 8.20 -11.88 -5.46
CA ASN A 123 8.47 -10.53 -4.97
C ASN A 123 7.73 -10.23 -3.66
N VAL A 124 8.46 -9.71 -2.67
CA VAL A 124 7.98 -9.35 -1.33
C VAL A 124 8.80 -8.15 -0.84
N ASP A 125 8.13 -7.15 -0.26
CA ASP A 125 8.77 -5.96 0.32
C ASP A 125 9.43 -6.24 1.67
N CYS A 126 10.38 -5.40 2.07
CA CYS A 126 11.09 -5.54 3.35
C CYS A 126 10.20 -5.46 4.60
N ASP A 127 9.00 -4.86 4.49
CA ASP A 127 8.02 -4.82 5.58
C ASP A 127 6.96 -5.93 5.52
N MET A 128 7.06 -6.83 4.53
CA MET A 128 6.20 -7.99 4.34
C MET A 128 6.97 -9.29 4.60
N TYR A 129 6.33 -10.26 5.22
CA TYR A 129 6.95 -11.54 5.58
C TYR A 129 6.02 -12.73 5.31
N SER A 130 6.61 -13.91 5.10
CA SER A 130 5.85 -15.15 4.91
C SER A 130 5.21 -15.60 6.23
N ASN A 131 3.87 -15.56 6.28
CA ASN A 131 3.06 -16.04 7.39
C ASN A 131 2.54 -17.48 7.18
N ASN A 132 2.64 -18.00 5.97
CA ASN A 132 2.30 -19.38 5.63
C ASN A 132 3.44 -20.02 4.84
N SER A 133 4.05 -21.08 5.39
CA SER A 133 5.10 -21.85 4.73
C SER A 133 4.62 -22.60 3.47
N TYR A 134 3.31 -22.77 3.28
CA TYR A 134 2.75 -23.43 2.10
C TYR A 134 2.60 -22.52 0.87
N SER A 135 2.71 -21.19 0.99
CA SER A 135 2.48 -20.25 -0.13
C SER A 135 3.29 -20.57 -1.40
N VAL A 136 4.51 -21.12 -1.27
CA VAL A 136 5.31 -21.57 -2.42
C VAL A 136 4.70 -22.81 -3.07
N ARG A 137 4.31 -23.81 -2.28
CA ARG A 137 3.65 -25.04 -2.77
C ARG A 137 2.34 -24.68 -3.46
N ASP A 138 1.52 -23.86 -2.82
CA ASP A 138 0.19 -23.51 -3.29
C ASP A 138 0.28 -22.69 -4.59
N ALA A 139 1.26 -21.77 -4.70
CA ALA A 139 1.57 -21.10 -5.97
C ALA A 139 2.06 -22.06 -7.07
N LEU A 140 2.88 -23.06 -6.74
CA LEU A 140 3.34 -24.05 -7.71
C LEU A 140 2.23 -24.96 -8.22
N CYS A 141 1.23 -25.31 -7.40
CA CYS A 141 0.05 -26.08 -7.85
C CYS A 141 -0.64 -25.41 -9.05
N PHE A 142 -0.78 -24.08 -9.02
CA PHE A 142 -1.33 -23.33 -10.14
C PHE A 142 -0.39 -23.29 -11.37
N PHE A 143 0.91 -23.01 -11.18
CA PHE A 143 1.84 -22.94 -12.33
C PHE A 143 2.09 -24.29 -13.01
N MET A 144 1.98 -25.39 -12.26
CA MET A 144 2.19 -26.77 -12.73
C MET A 144 0.92 -27.44 -13.28
N ASP A 145 -0.24 -26.79 -13.19
CA ASP A 145 -1.47 -27.28 -13.80
C ASP A 145 -1.28 -27.54 -15.31
N GLU A 146 -1.66 -28.72 -15.78
CA GLU A 146 -1.30 -29.19 -17.13
C GLU A 146 -2.07 -28.48 -18.24
N GLU A 147 -3.29 -28.01 -17.96
CA GLU A 147 -4.20 -27.36 -18.90
C GLU A 147 -3.96 -25.85 -18.97
N LYS A 148 -4.07 -25.17 -17.83
CA LYS A 148 -4.09 -23.71 -17.67
C LYS A 148 -2.82 -23.17 -17.05
N GLY A 149 -2.04 -23.97 -16.33
CA GLY A 149 -0.83 -23.49 -15.64
C GLY A 149 0.16 -22.76 -16.56
N ARG A 150 0.18 -23.15 -17.84
CA ARG A 150 0.99 -22.53 -18.92
C ARG A 150 0.58 -21.10 -19.27
N GLU A 151 -0.69 -20.72 -19.10
CA GLU A 151 -1.20 -19.38 -19.45
C GLU A 151 -0.86 -18.34 -18.36
N ILE A 152 -0.53 -18.79 -17.14
CA ILE A 152 -0.30 -17.93 -15.99
C ILE A 152 1.09 -17.28 -16.04
N GLY A 153 1.09 -15.94 -16.09
CA GLY A 153 2.28 -15.09 -15.96
C GLY A 153 2.59 -14.69 -14.52
N TYR A 154 1.57 -14.48 -13.67
CA TYR A 154 1.77 -14.24 -12.23
C TYR A 154 0.55 -14.60 -11.35
N ILE A 155 0.79 -14.82 -10.06
CA ILE A 155 -0.20 -15.11 -9.02
C ILE A 155 -0.03 -14.11 -7.88
N GLN A 156 -1.05 -13.30 -7.66
CA GLN A 156 -1.09 -12.27 -6.62
C GLN A 156 -1.80 -12.83 -5.38
N TYR A 157 -1.15 -12.76 -4.22
CA TYR A 157 -1.79 -13.02 -2.92
C TYR A 157 -2.37 -11.72 -2.33
N PRO A 158 -3.36 -11.79 -1.43
CA PRO A 158 -3.77 -10.65 -0.61
C PRO A 158 -2.58 -10.02 0.12
N GLN A 159 -2.52 -8.69 0.11
CA GLN A 159 -1.74 -7.95 1.09
C GLN A 159 -2.56 -7.83 2.36
N ALA A 160 -1.97 -8.24 3.48
CA ALA A 160 -2.61 -8.15 4.78
C ALA A 160 -1.60 -7.63 5.80
N PHE A 161 -2.10 -6.91 6.79
CA PHE A 161 -1.27 -6.22 7.76
C PHE A 161 -1.54 -6.75 9.17
N GLU A 162 -0.48 -6.88 9.95
CA GLU A 162 -0.52 -7.44 11.30
C GLU A 162 -0.96 -6.39 12.35
N ASN A 163 -0.41 -5.19 12.23
CA ASN A 163 -0.58 -4.10 13.19
C ASN A 163 -1.88 -3.30 13.00
N ILE A 164 -2.94 -3.89 12.43
CA ILE A 164 -4.22 -3.19 12.26
C ILE A 164 -4.99 -3.17 13.59
N THR A 165 -5.34 -1.97 14.05
CA THR A 165 -6.19 -1.79 15.23
C THR A 165 -7.63 -2.21 14.98
N LYS A 166 -8.37 -2.55 16.06
CA LYS A 166 -9.71 -3.15 16.02
C LYS A 166 -10.70 -2.44 15.08
N ASN A 167 -10.66 -1.12 15.03
CA ASN A 167 -11.53 -0.29 14.21
C ASN A 167 -10.76 0.48 13.13
N ASP A 168 -9.53 0.06 12.80
CA ASP A 168 -8.70 0.56 11.69
C ASP A 168 -8.88 2.07 11.40
N ILE A 169 -8.40 2.91 12.32
CA ILE A 169 -8.65 4.36 12.29
C ILE A 169 -8.21 5.04 11.00
N TYR A 170 -7.32 4.42 10.23
CA TYR A 170 -6.78 4.92 8.98
C TYR A 170 -7.23 4.15 7.73
N CYS A 171 -8.09 3.14 7.87
CA CYS A 171 -8.58 2.32 6.77
C CYS A 171 -7.41 1.80 5.91
N ASN A 172 -6.44 1.18 6.59
CA ASN A 172 -5.20 0.61 6.04
C ASN A 172 -5.25 -0.92 5.86
N SER A 173 -6.30 -1.58 6.36
CA SER A 173 -6.54 -3.02 6.19
C SER A 173 -6.72 -3.44 4.74
N LEU A 174 -7.28 -2.55 3.89
CA LEU A 174 -7.63 -2.80 2.49
C LEU A 174 -8.59 -4.01 2.29
N ASN A 175 -9.43 -4.30 3.27
CA ASN A 175 -10.27 -5.50 3.27
C ASN A 175 -11.24 -5.57 2.07
N ILE A 176 -11.86 -4.46 1.66
CA ILE A 176 -12.77 -4.46 0.49
C ILE A 176 -11.97 -4.72 -0.79
N GLU A 177 -10.82 -4.06 -0.93
CA GLU A 177 -9.95 -4.24 -2.08
C GLU A 177 -9.50 -5.71 -2.21
N MET A 178 -9.10 -6.36 -1.11
CA MET A 178 -8.61 -7.74 -1.13
C MET A 178 -9.71 -8.80 -1.21
N GLU A 179 -10.84 -8.63 -0.50
CA GLU A 179 -11.89 -9.66 -0.43
C GLU A 179 -13.01 -9.49 -1.48
N VAL A 180 -13.14 -8.32 -2.11
CA VAL A 180 -14.20 -8.02 -3.08
C VAL A 180 -13.63 -7.61 -4.44
N ASP A 181 -12.83 -6.54 -4.51
CA ASP A 181 -12.38 -6.00 -5.80
C ASP A 181 -11.47 -6.99 -6.53
N PHE A 182 -10.42 -7.50 -5.87
CA PHE A 182 -9.42 -8.37 -6.49
C PHE A 182 -10.00 -9.72 -7.00
N PRO A 183 -10.89 -10.41 -6.25
CA PRO A 183 -11.66 -11.54 -6.79
C PRO A 183 -12.55 -11.16 -7.98
N GLY A 184 -13.18 -9.98 -7.97
CA GLY A 184 -13.95 -9.46 -9.10
C GLY A 184 -13.10 -9.21 -10.36
N LEU A 185 -11.88 -8.68 -10.17
CA LEU A 185 -10.86 -8.52 -11.22
C LEU A 185 -10.38 -9.87 -11.76
N ASP A 186 -10.20 -10.87 -10.90
CA ASP A 186 -9.82 -12.24 -11.32
C ASP A 186 -10.85 -12.85 -12.28
N GLY A 187 -12.14 -12.77 -11.92
CA GLY A 187 -13.25 -13.14 -12.81
C GLY A 187 -13.32 -12.34 -14.12
N ASN A 188 -12.66 -11.18 -14.19
CA ASN A 188 -12.58 -10.32 -15.36
C ASN A 188 -11.33 -10.48 -16.23
N GLY A 189 -10.38 -11.33 -15.85
CA GLY A 189 -9.19 -11.65 -16.63
C GLY A 189 -7.89 -11.69 -15.81
N GLY A 190 -7.97 -11.36 -14.52
CA GLY A 190 -6.87 -11.46 -13.58
C GLY A 190 -6.65 -10.16 -12.79
N PRO A 191 -6.14 -10.25 -11.54
CA PRO A 191 -5.85 -9.09 -10.71
C PRO A 191 -4.69 -8.24 -11.25
N LEU A 192 -4.61 -7.01 -10.76
CA LEU A 192 -3.42 -6.16 -10.91
C LEU A 192 -2.24 -6.79 -10.13
N TYR A 193 -1.01 -6.49 -10.54
CA TYR A 193 0.17 -6.73 -9.70
C TYR A 193 0.38 -5.51 -8.80
N ILE A 194 0.44 -5.72 -7.47
CA ILE A 194 0.49 -4.66 -6.45
C ILE A 194 1.77 -4.67 -5.61
N GLY A 195 2.88 -5.11 -6.20
CA GLY A 195 4.22 -4.94 -5.62
C GLY A 195 4.64 -6.07 -4.68
N SER A 196 3.78 -6.54 -3.79
CA SER A 196 4.13 -7.53 -2.75
C SER A 196 3.32 -8.82 -2.80
N GLY A 197 3.92 -9.92 -2.34
CA GLY A 197 3.24 -11.22 -2.22
C GLY A 197 2.89 -11.85 -3.57
N CYS A 198 3.67 -11.57 -4.61
CA CYS A 198 3.38 -11.98 -5.98
C CYS A 198 4.41 -12.99 -6.51
N PHE A 199 3.93 -14.13 -7.00
CA PHE A 199 4.77 -15.10 -7.71
C PHE A 199 4.67 -14.88 -9.21
N HIS A 200 5.79 -14.59 -9.87
CA HIS A 200 5.89 -14.36 -11.30
C HIS A 200 6.57 -15.54 -12.00
N ARG A 201 6.07 -15.91 -13.18
CA ARG A 201 6.82 -16.70 -14.16
C ARG A 201 7.93 -15.83 -14.73
N ARG A 202 9.19 -16.26 -14.60
CA ARG A 202 10.38 -15.50 -15.04
C ARG A 202 10.26 -15.02 -16.47
N GLU A 203 9.79 -15.88 -17.38
CA GLU A 203 9.67 -15.55 -18.80
C GLU A 203 8.70 -14.38 -19.05
N ALA A 204 7.56 -14.36 -18.35
CA ALA A 204 6.58 -13.29 -18.44
C ALA A 204 7.14 -11.97 -17.93
N LEU A 205 7.81 -11.99 -16.77
CA LEU A 205 8.46 -10.82 -16.18
C LEU A 205 9.64 -10.32 -17.03
N CYS A 206 10.41 -11.22 -17.65
CA CYS A 206 11.44 -10.91 -18.64
C CYS A 206 10.88 -10.50 -20.02
N GLY A 207 9.56 -10.30 -20.15
CA GLY A 207 8.94 -9.72 -21.34
C GLY A 207 8.67 -10.67 -22.50
N ARG A 208 8.82 -12.00 -22.33
CA ARG A 208 8.41 -12.98 -23.34
C ARG A 208 6.90 -12.83 -23.59
N ARG A 209 6.47 -12.90 -24.86
CA ARG A 209 5.04 -12.99 -25.21
C ARG A 209 4.53 -14.41 -25.01
N TYR A 210 3.30 -14.54 -24.55
CA TYR A 210 2.64 -15.84 -24.46
C TYR A 210 2.36 -16.39 -25.86
N SER A 211 2.58 -17.69 -26.05
CA SER A 211 2.10 -18.45 -27.22
C SER A 211 1.90 -19.91 -26.84
N ASN A 212 0.85 -20.54 -27.39
CA ASN A 212 0.46 -21.92 -27.07
C ASN A 212 1.54 -22.97 -27.44
N GLU A 213 2.47 -22.60 -28.32
CA GLU A 213 3.59 -23.45 -28.78
C GLU A 213 4.76 -23.49 -27.78
N ASN A 214 4.85 -22.51 -26.87
CA ASN A 214 5.90 -22.43 -25.85
C ASN A 214 5.66 -23.45 -24.73
N LYS A 215 6.01 -24.72 -24.97
CA LYS A 215 6.13 -25.72 -23.90
C LYS A 215 7.29 -25.32 -22.99
N VAL A 216 6.99 -24.83 -21.79
CA VAL A 216 7.98 -24.69 -20.71
C VAL A 216 8.28 -26.09 -20.19
N ASP A 217 9.44 -26.65 -20.55
CA ASP A 217 9.88 -27.92 -19.96
C ASP A 217 10.46 -27.67 -18.57
N TRP A 218 9.64 -27.96 -17.55
CA TRP A 218 10.06 -27.93 -16.14
C TRP A 218 11.27 -28.84 -15.84
N LYS A 219 11.59 -29.82 -16.72
CA LYS A 219 12.73 -30.73 -16.57
C LYS A 219 14.04 -30.15 -17.11
N GLU A 220 14.02 -29.25 -18.11
CA GLU A 220 15.24 -28.59 -18.62
C GLU A 220 15.92 -27.72 -17.55
N GLY A 221 15.15 -27.17 -16.60
CA GLY A 221 15.66 -26.38 -15.48
C GLY A 221 16.66 -27.12 -14.58
N ASN A 222 16.56 -28.45 -14.49
CA ASN A 222 17.50 -29.29 -13.74
C ASN A 222 18.85 -29.53 -14.47
N GLY A 223 18.95 -29.19 -15.76
CA GLY A 223 20.08 -29.57 -16.61
C GLY A 223 21.29 -28.63 -16.55
N ARG A 224 21.10 -27.34 -16.27
CA ARG A 224 22.20 -26.35 -16.23
C ARG A 224 22.93 -26.38 -14.89
N LYS A 225 23.70 -27.45 -14.65
CA LYS A 225 24.86 -27.39 -13.75
C LYS A 225 25.88 -26.43 -14.36
N VAL A 226 25.83 -25.17 -13.94
CA VAL A 226 26.87 -24.18 -14.21
C VAL A 226 28.15 -24.69 -13.55
N LYS A 227 29.07 -25.26 -14.35
CA LYS A 227 30.39 -25.74 -13.90
C LYS A 227 31.42 -24.59 -13.84
N GLU A 228 30.95 -23.36 -13.67
CA GLU A 228 31.79 -22.16 -13.56
C GLU A 228 32.18 -21.96 -12.09
N SER A 229 33.37 -21.45 -11.82
CA SER A 229 33.80 -21.18 -10.45
C SER A 229 33.07 -19.95 -9.87
N ALA A 230 32.93 -19.88 -8.55
CA ALA A 230 32.24 -18.79 -7.88
C ALA A 230 32.76 -17.39 -8.29
N GLY A 231 34.08 -17.22 -8.45
CA GLY A 231 34.66 -15.95 -8.91
C GLY A 231 34.33 -15.58 -10.36
N VAL A 232 34.12 -16.56 -11.25
CA VAL A 232 33.62 -16.28 -12.62
C VAL A 232 32.14 -15.88 -12.58
N LEU A 233 31.35 -16.57 -11.74
CA LEU A 233 29.95 -16.23 -11.54
C LEU A 233 29.78 -14.82 -10.94
N GLU A 234 30.62 -14.46 -9.96
CA GLU A 234 30.66 -13.13 -9.34
C GLU A 234 30.96 -12.03 -10.37
N GLU A 235 32.01 -12.20 -11.20
CA GLU A 235 32.37 -11.22 -12.23
C GLU A 235 31.27 -11.06 -13.31
N VAL A 236 30.70 -12.17 -13.79
CA VAL A 236 29.55 -12.12 -14.72
C VAL A 236 28.36 -11.42 -14.08
N CYS A 237 28.10 -11.67 -12.80
CA CYS A 237 27.01 -11.02 -12.08
C CYS A 237 27.29 -9.53 -11.79
N ARG A 238 28.55 -9.13 -11.57
CA ARG A 238 28.99 -7.73 -11.46
C ARG A 238 28.71 -6.95 -12.75
N ILE A 239 28.96 -7.55 -13.92
CA ILE A 239 28.59 -6.98 -15.22
C ILE A 239 27.06 -6.83 -15.37
N LEU A 240 26.29 -7.87 -14.99
CA LEU A 240 24.83 -7.84 -15.04
C LEU A 240 24.20 -6.82 -14.08
N ALA A 241 24.89 -6.53 -12.98
CA ALA A 241 24.52 -5.55 -11.96
C ALA A 241 24.89 -4.10 -12.31
N SER A 242 25.78 -3.90 -13.30
CA SER A 242 26.26 -2.57 -13.68
C SER A 242 25.12 -1.64 -14.07
N CYS A 243 25.20 -0.38 -13.63
CA CYS A 243 24.30 0.70 -14.06
C CYS A 243 24.36 0.95 -15.57
N THR A 244 25.46 0.59 -16.25
CA THR A 244 25.61 0.73 -17.70
C THR A 244 24.90 -0.36 -18.50
N TYR A 245 24.53 -1.50 -17.87
CA TYR A 245 23.92 -2.63 -18.56
C TYR A 245 22.60 -2.27 -19.23
N GLU A 246 21.79 -1.42 -18.60
CA GLU A 246 20.43 -1.13 -19.05
C GLU A 246 20.37 -0.15 -20.24
N ALA A 247 21.42 0.68 -20.41
CA ALA A 247 21.43 1.85 -21.31
C ALA A 247 20.98 1.53 -22.75
N ASN A 248 21.41 0.37 -23.28
CA ASN A 248 21.13 -0.09 -24.65
C ASN A 248 20.21 -1.32 -24.69
N THR A 249 19.30 -1.47 -23.72
CA THR A 249 18.40 -2.64 -23.62
C THR A 249 16.93 -2.24 -23.39
N GLU A 250 16.02 -3.22 -23.47
CA GLU A 250 14.60 -3.05 -23.16
C GLU A 250 14.24 -3.28 -21.68
N TRP A 251 15.24 -3.48 -20.81
CA TRP A 251 15.04 -3.48 -19.36
C TRP A 251 14.51 -2.12 -18.89
N GLY A 252 13.51 -2.13 -18.02
CA GLY A 252 12.82 -0.92 -17.57
C GLY A 252 11.83 -0.32 -18.57
N LYS A 253 11.86 -0.75 -19.85
CA LYS A 253 11.02 -0.22 -20.94
C LYS A 253 9.88 -1.18 -21.32
N GLU A 254 10.23 -2.43 -21.62
CA GLU A 254 9.29 -3.50 -21.95
C GLU A 254 9.54 -4.81 -21.17
N MET A 255 10.69 -4.93 -20.50
CA MET A 255 11.11 -6.12 -19.74
C MET A 255 11.49 -5.77 -18.29
N GLY A 256 11.29 -6.72 -17.37
CA GLY A 256 11.48 -6.52 -15.94
C GLY A 256 10.34 -5.70 -15.33
N LEU A 257 10.64 -4.99 -14.24
CA LEU A 257 9.76 -3.92 -13.74
C LEU A 257 9.82 -2.74 -14.72
N ILE A 258 8.68 -2.14 -15.04
CA ILE A 258 8.57 -1.04 -16.01
C ILE A 258 8.73 0.30 -15.29
N TYR A 259 9.77 1.06 -15.64
CA TYR A 259 10.16 2.28 -14.93
C TYR A 259 9.35 3.52 -15.36
N GLY A 260 9.45 4.59 -14.57
CA GLY A 260 8.93 5.92 -14.89
C GLY A 260 7.54 6.24 -14.32
N CYS A 261 6.84 5.24 -13.78
CA CYS A 261 5.64 5.41 -12.95
C CYS A 261 5.99 5.34 -11.45
N LEU A 262 5.08 5.78 -10.57
CA LEU A 262 5.17 5.60 -9.10
C LEU A 262 4.46 4.32 -8.60
N VAL A 263 3.80 3.61 -9.51
CA VAL A 263 3.21 2.28 -9.31
C VAL A 263 3.74 1.39 -10.45
N GLU A 264 5.07 1.19 -10.45
CA GLU A 264 5.79 0.36 -11.43
C GLU A 264 5.30 -1.09 -11.45
N ASP A 265 4.74 -1.57 -10.34
CA ASP A 265 4.05 -2.84 -10.20
C ASP A 265 2.81 -2.94 -11.10
N VAL A 266 1.88 -1.98 -10.99
CA VAL A 266 0.59 -2.02 -11.70
C VAL A 266 0.78 -1.99 -13.22
N ILE A 267 1.67 -1.09 -13.70
CA ILE A 267 2.08 -1.00 -15.11
C ILE A 267 2.85 -2.26 -15.58
N THR A 268 3.64 -2.90 -14.71
CA THR A 268 4.29 -4.18 -15.04
C THR A 268 3.27 -5.30 -15.18
N GLY A 269 2.31 -5.42 -14.26
CA GLY A 269 1.21 -6.38 -14.34
C GLY A 269 0.40 -6.22 -15.63
N LEU A 270 0.01 -4.97 -15.95
CA LEU A 270 -0.69 -4.65 -17.19
C LEU A 270 0.16 -4.97 -18.44
N SER A 271 1.47 -4.70 -18.42
CA SER A 271 2.39 -5.05 -19.51
C SER A 271 2.49 -6.56 -19.72
N VAL A 272 2.51 -7.35 -18.64
CA VAL A 272 2.49 -8.83 -18.70
C VAL A 272 1.17 -9.33 -19.28
N GLN A 273 0.03 -8.82 -18.82
CA GLN A 273 -1.28 -9.18 -19.35
C GLN A 273 -1.42 -8.82 -20.85
N CYS A 274 -0.96 -7.63 -21.25
CA CYS A 274 -0.97 -7.18 -22.64
C CYS A 274 -0.02 -7.96 -23.57
N LYS A 275 0.84 -8.83 -23.02
CA LYS A 275 1.66 -9.81 -23.75
C LYS A 275 0.97 -11.18 -23.89
N GLY A 276 -0.29 -11.30 -23.49
CA GLY A 276 -1.13 -12.49 -23.62
C GLY A 276 -1.07 -13.45 -22.43
N TRP A 277 -0.35 -13.11 -21.36
CA TRP A 277 -0.35 -13.90 -20.13
C TRP A 277 -1.59 -13.59 -19.28
N ARG A 278 -2.07 -14.59 -18.56
CA ARG A 278 -3.09 -14.42 -17.52
C ARG A 278 -2.43 -14.12 -16.17
N SER A 279 -3.11 -13.40 -15.30
CA SER A 279 -2.80 -13.37 -13.88
C SER A 279 -3.90 -14.02 -13.06
N MET A 280 -3.57 -14.49 -11.87
CA MET A 280 -4.56 -15.06 -10.95
C MET A 280 -4.48 -14.44 -9.56
N TYR A 281 -5.63 -14.36 -8.88
CA TYR A 281 -5.71 -14.03 -7.46
C TYR A 281 -5.92 -15.28 -6.62
N PHE A 282 -5.22 -15.42 -5.49
CA PHE A 282 -5.38 -16.56 -4.60
C PHE A 282 -5.43 -16.16 -3.13
N ILE A 283 -6.58 -16.43 -2.50
CA ILE A 283 -6.82 -16.25 -1.07
C ILE A 283 -6.63 -17.61 -0.36
N PRO A 284 -5.48 -17.87 0.30
CA PRO A 284 -5.32 -19.05 1.15
C PRO A 284 -6.09 -18.88 2.47
N GLU A 285 -6.62 -19.98 3.03
CA GLU A 285 -7.26 -20.03 4.36
C GLU A 285 -6.40 -19.36 5.45
N ARG A 286 -5.09 -19.60 5.41
CA ARG A 286 -4.10 -18.86 6.19
C ARG A 286 -3.39 -17.85 5.28
N LYS A 287 -3.67 -16.55 5.49
CA LYS A 287 -3.01 -15.39 4.86
C LYS A 287 -1.53 -15.65 4.56
N GLY A 288 -1.18 -15.67 3.27
CA GLY A 288 0.12 -16.14 2.79
C GLY A 288 1.29 -15.26 3.25
N PHE A 289 1.05 -13.95 3.25
CA PHE A 289 1.99 -12.90 3.64
C PHE A 289 1.31 -11.96 4.64
N LEU A 290 2.11 -11.39 5.54
CA LEU A 290 1.69 -10.32 6.47
C LEU A 290 2.74 -9.23 6.45
N GLY A 291 2.34 -7.96 6.56
CA GLY A 291 3.26 -6.84 6.69
C GLY A 291 2.80 -5.76 7.66
N LEU A 292 3.40 -4.58 7.55
CA LEU A 292 3.15 -3.45 8.46
C LEU A 292 2.44 -2.29 7.74
N ALA A 293 1.27 -1.95 8.24
CA ALA A 293 0.50 -0.78 7.82
C ALA A 293 1.09 0.51 8.43
N PRO A 294 0.90 1.69 7.79
CA PRO A 294 1.24 2.96 8.40
C PRO A 294 0.46 3.22 9.69
N THR A 295 1.16 3.72 10.71
CA THR A 295 0.61 4.01 12.05
C THR A 295 0.28 5.48 12.26
N THR A 296 0.39 6.32 11.21
CA THR A 296 -0.01 7.75 11.27
C THR A 296 -0.87 8.16 10.07
N LEU A 297 -1.69 9.20 10.27
CA LEU A 297 -2.55 9.74 9.22
C LEU A 297 -1.73 10.29 8.06
N LEU A 298 -0.64 11.02 8.35
CA LEU A 298 0.16 11.65 7.30
C LEU A 298 0.87 10.62 6.42
N GLN A 299 1.44 9.56 7.00
CA GLN A 299 2.03 8.46 6.24
C GLN A 299 0.99 7.80 5.31
N THR A 300 -0.21 7.51 5.84
CA THR A 300 -1.34 6.96 5.08
C THR A 300 -1.72 7.85 3.88
N LEU A 301 -1.88 9.17 4.11
CA LEU A 301 -2.25 10.11 3.06
C LEU A 301 -1.13 10.31 2.02
N VAL A 302 0.14 10.27 2.43
CA VAL A 302 1.30 10.34 1.52
C VAL A 302 1.43 9.07 0.68
N GLN A 303 1.18 7.89 1.25
CA GLN A 303 1.15 6.63 0.50
C GLN A 303 0.04 6.65 -0.57
N HIS A 304 -1.20 6.97 -0.18
CA HIS A 304 -2.30 7.10 -1.15
C HIS A 304 -2.09 8.23 -2.17
N LYS A 305 -1.31 9.27 -1.85
CA LYS A 305 -0.92 10.31 -2.81
C LYS A 305 0.00 9.73 -3.88
N ARG A 306 0.99 8.91 -3.51
CA ARG A 306 1.88 8.23 -4.47
C ARG A 306 1.09 7.28 -5.39
N TRP A 307 0.21 6.45 -4.81
CA TRP A 307 -0.66 5.56 -5.56
C TRP A 307 -1.57 6.33 -6.52
N SER A 308 -2.34 7.30 -6.03
CA SER A 308 -3.24 8.10 -6.86
C SER A 308 -2.51 8.91 -7.95
N GLU A 309 -1.27 9.34 -7.72
CA GLU A 309 -0.45 10.00 -8.75
C GLU A 309 -0.03 9.01 -9.84
N GLY A 310 0.47 7.82 -9.46
CA GLY A 310 0.93 6.79 -10.37
C GLY A 310 -0.20 6.17 -11.21
N GLU A 311 -1.31 5.81 -10.57
CA GLU A 311 -2.50 5.28 -11.24
C GLU A 311 -3.04 6.27 -12.28
N PHE A 312 -3.13 7.55 -11.94
CA PHE A 312 -3.56 8.56 -12.90
C PHE A 312 -2.54 8.79 -14.03
N GLN A 313 -1.23 8.64 -13.77
CA GLN A 313 -0.21 8.62 -14.82
C GLN A 313 -0.40 7.43 -15.78
N ILE A 314 -0.77 6.24 -15.30
CA ILE A 314 -1.09 5.10 -16.18
C ILE A 314 -2.28 5.49 -17.08
N LEU A 315 -3.35 6.06 -16.52
CA LEU A 315 -4.56 6.42 -17.27
C LEU A 315 -4.31 7.38 -18.44
N ILE A 316 -3.49 8.43 -18.22
CA ILE A 316 -3.32 9.56 -19.15
C ILE A 316 -2.10 9.43 -20.08
N THR A 317 -1.31 8.37 -19.95
CA THR A 317 -0.14 8.12 -20.81
C THR A 317 -0.37 6.96 -21.78
N ARG A 318 0.62 6.67 -22.64
CA ARG A 318 0.62 5.49 -23.54
C ARG A 318 0.40 4.15 -22.84
N HIS A 319 0.53 4.10 -21.52
CA HIS A 319 0.36 2.89 -20.70
C HIS A 319 -1.09 2.64 -20.28
N SER A 320 -2.03 3.52 -20.63
CA SER A 320 -3.46 3.37 -20.38
C SER A 320 -3.99 2.01 -20.88
N PRO A 321 -4.81 1.27 -20.11
CA PRO A 321 -5.39 0.00 -20.56
C PRO A 321 -6.17 0.12 -21.89
N PHE A 322 -6.77 1.28 -22.15
CA PHE A 322 -7.50 1.56 -23.40
C PHE A 322 -6.60 1.79 -24.62
N LEU A 323 -5.31 2.07 -24.41
CA LEU A 323 -4.32 2.26 -25.47
C LEU A 323 -3.40 1.03 -25.59
N LEU A 324 -2.71 0.68 -24.51
CA LEU A 324 -1.78 -0.45 -24.44
C LEU A 324 -2.51 -1.80 -24.55
N GLY A 325 -3.68 -1.91 -23.90
CA GLY A 325 -4.50 -3.11 -23.86
C GLY A 325 -5.49 -3.25 -25.02
N HIS A 326 -5.60 -2.26 -25.91
CA HIS A 326 -6.54 -2.29 -27.04
C HIS A 326 -6.29 -3.51 -27.93
N LYS A 327 -7.31 -4.38 -28.09
CA LYS A 327 -7.23 -5.68 -28.79
C LYS A 327 -6.19 -6.67 -28.23
N ARG A 328 -5.59 -6.40 -27.07
CA ARG A 328 -4.64 -7.29 -26.37
C ARG A 328 -5.22 -7.93 -25.11
N ILE A 329 -6.05 -7.19 -24.38
CA ILE A 329 -6.82 -7.68 -23.23
C ILE A 329 -8.32 -7.38 -23.39
N PRO A 330 -9.22 -8.17 -22.76
CA PRO A 330 -10.67 -7.95 -22.85
C PRO A 330 -11.09 -6.56 -22.37
N LEU A 331 -12.10 -5.96 -23.01
CA LEU A 331 -12.63 -4.64 -22.60
C LEU A 331 -13.09 -4.63 -21.14
N LYS A 332 -13.66 -5.74 -20.64
CA LYS A 332 -14.05 -5.88 -19.22
C LYS A 332 -12.85 -5.75 -18.27
N LEU A 333 -11.67 -6.23 -18.66
CA LEU A 333 -10.45 -6.07 -17.86
C LEU A 333 -9.94 -4.63 -17.92
N GLN A 334 -9.93 -4.01 -19.11
CA GLN A 334 -9.58 -2.59 -19.28
C GLN A 334 -10.45 -1.68 -18.39
N LEU A 335 -11.76 -1.94 -18.32
CA LEU A 335 -12.68 -1.24 -17.43
C LEU A 335 -12.46 -1.54 -15.95
N SER A 336 -12.05 -2.77 -15.59
CA SER A 336 -11.79 -3.15 -14.20
C SER A 336 -10.59 -2.39 -13.62
N TYR A 337 -9.55 -2.13 -14.42
CA TYR A 337 -8.45 -1.23 -14.02
C TYR A 337 -8.93 0.19 -13.64
N CYS A 338 -10.03 0.68 -14.24
CA CYS A 338 -10.51 2.05 -13.99
C CYS A 338 -10.99 2.31 -12.56
N ILE A 339 -11.27 1.26 -11.77
CA ILE A 339 -11.61 1.37 -10.34
C ILE A 339 -10.50 2.13 -9.59
N TYR A 340 -9.23 1.85 -9.90
CA TYR A 340 -8.05 2.48 -9.30
C TYR A 340 -7.56 3.70 -10.10
N LEU A 341 -7.50 3.59 -11.45
CA LEU A 341 -7.01 4.66 -12.33
C LEU A 341 -7.78 5.99 -12.22
N LEU A 342 -9.06 5.95 -11.83
CA LEU A 342 -9.90 7.14 -11.67
C LEU A 342 -9.87 7.73 -10.24
N TRP A 343 -9.07 7.17 -9.31
CA TRP A 343 -8.98 7.71 -7.94
C TRP A 343 -8.67 9.21 -7.93
N ALA A 344 -7.65 9.64 -8.67
CA ALA A 344 -7.26 11.04 -8.77
C ALA A 344 -8.43 11.95 -9.18
N THR A 345 -9.21 11.59 -10.20
CA THR A 345 -10.27 12.46 -10.75
C THR A 345 -11.42 12.70 -9.77
N SER A 346 -11.60 11.83 -8.77
CA SER A 346 -12.68 11.95 -7.77
C SER A 346 -12.53 13.11 -6.78
N TRP A 347 -11.38 13.81 -6.72
CA TRP A 347 -11.18 14.93 -5.78
C TRP A 347 -12.20 16.06 -6.00
N PHE A 348 -12.51 16.37 -7.26
CA PHE A 348 -13.30 17.56 -7.62
C PHE A 348 -14.75 17.48 -7.13
N ALA A 349 -15.41 16.34 -7.40
CA ALA A 349 -16.78 16.10 -6.97
C ALA A 349 -16.90 16.14 -5.44
N VAL A 350 -15.96 15.51 -4.72
CA VAL A 350 -15.97 15.49 -3.25
C VAL A 350 -15.69 16.88 -2.68
N LEU A 351 -14.72 17.63 -3.23
CA LEU A 351 -14.44 18.99 -2.77
C LEU A 351 -15.65 19.92 -2.98
N TYR A 352 -16.37 19.79 -4.10
CA TYR A 352 -17.62 20.51 -4.33
C TYR A 352 -18.63 20.26 -3.21
N TYR A 353 -18.90 18.99 -2.88
CA TYR A 353 -19.86 18.63 -1.82
C TYR A 353 -19.41 18.98 -0.38
N LEU A 354 -18.11 19.22 -0.14
CA LEU A 354 -17.63 19.73 1.16
C LEU A 354 -17.57 21.27 1.25
N VAL A 355 -17.51 21.99 0.12
CA VAL A 355 -17.35 23.45 0.10
C VAL A 355 -18.64 24.18 -0.22
N VAL A 356 -19.38 23.75 -1.25
CA VAL A 356 -20.54 24.49 -1.76
C VAL A 356 -21.76 24.37 -0.83
N PRO A 357 -22.15 23.19 -0.30
CA PRO A 357 -23.28 23.07 0.62
C PRO A 357 -23.22 23.95 1.88
N PRO A 358 -22.11 24.04 2.66
CA PRO A 358 -22.06 24.93 3.83
C PRO A 358 -22.09 26.42 3.45
N LEU A 359 -21.50 26.82 2.33
CA LEU A 359 -21.54 28.22 1.87
C LEU A 359 -22.93 28.63 1.38
N CYS A 360 -23.60 27.77 0.61
CA CYS A 360 -24.99 27.99 0.20
C CYS A 360 -25.95 27.95 1.39
N LEU A 361 -25.72 27.09 2.38
CA LEU A 361 -26.48 27.04 3.62
C LEU A 361 -26.38 28.37 4.40
N LEU A 362 -25.20 28.99 4.48
CA LEU A 362 -25.02 30.31 5.08
C LEU A 362 -25.75 31.44 4.34
N ARG A 363 -26.00 31.28 3.03
CA ARG A 363 -26.85 32.20 2.23
C ARG A 363 -28.35 31.86 2.25
N GLY A 364 -28.75 30.74 2.87
CA GLY A 364 -30.12 30.24 2.77
C GLY A 364 -30.50 29.70 1.37
N ILE A 365 -29.52 29.43 0.51
CA ILE A 365 -29.73 28.90 -0.84
C ILE A 365 -29.85 27.38 -0.76
N SER A 366 -31.01 26.85 -1.14
CA SER A 366 -31.25 25.41 -1.23
C SER A 366 -30.56 24.79 -2.45
N LEU A 367 -29.89 23.66 -2.25
CA LEU A 367 -29.20 22.86 -3.28
C LEU A 367 -29.81 21.46 -3.49
N PHE A 368 -30.71 21.04 -2.62
CA PHE A 368 -31.34 19.72 -2.65
C PHE A 368 -32.87 19.87 -2.79
N PRO A 369 -33.60 18.81 -3.17
CA PRO A 369 -35.07 18.87 -3.18
C PRO A 369 -35.63 19.24 -1.81
N GLN A 370 -36.72 20.01 -1.82
CA GLN A 370 -37.53 20.29 -0.63
C GLN A 370 -38.03 19.00 0.03
N LEU A 371 -38.28 19.01 1.34
CA LEU A 371 -38.86 17.85 2.04
C LEU A 371 -40.26 17.50 1.51
N SER A 372 -41.02 18.51 1.10
CA SER A 372 -42.31 18.44 0.44
C SER A 372 -42.25 17.90 -1.01
N SER A 373 -41.06 17.79 -1.61
CA SER A 373 -40.89 17.32 -2.98
C SER A 373 -40.93 15.79 -3.08
N PRO A 374 -41.66 15.19 -4.04
CA PRO A 374 -41.67 13.74 -4.23
C PRO A 374 -40.28 13.16 -4.54
N TRP A 375 -39.37 13.98 -5.08
CA TRP A 375 -37.98 13.58 -5.36
C TRP A 375 -37.18 13.20 -4.12
N ILE A 376 -37.60 13.60 -2.91
CA ILE A 376 -36.90 13.20 -1.68
C ILE A 376 -36.86 11.68 -1.49
N GLN A 377 -37.86 10.94 -1.99
CA GLN A 377 -37.89 9.48 -1.92
C GLN A 377 -36.71 8.87 -2.68
N SER A 378 -36.40 9.38 -3.88
CA SER A 378 -35.26 8.94 -4.69
C SER A 378 -33.92 9.25 -4.04
N PHE A 379 -33.79 10.44 -3.42
CA PHE A 379 -32.59 10.82 -2.67
C PHE A 379 -32.40 9.97 -1.41
N ALA A 380 -33.46 9.78 -0.62
CA ALA A 380 -33.44 8.95 0.58
C ALA A 380 -33.09 7.50 0.25
N TYR A 381 -33.69 6.93 -0.81
CA TYR A 381 -33.35 5.60 -1.31
C TYR A 381 -31.87 5.50 -1.72
N ALA A 382 -31.38 6.41 -2.58
CA ALA A 382 -30.00 6.37 -3.06
C ALA A 382 -28.97 6.51 -1.92
N ILE A 383 -29.24 7.40 -0.95
CA ILE A 383 -28.39 7.57 0.24
C ILE A 383 -28.45 6.30 1.10
N PHE A 384 -29.65 5.85 1.48
CA PHE A 384 -29.80 4.70 2.37
C PHE A 384 -29.24 3.42 1.76
N ALA A 385 -29.59 3.09 0.51
CA ALA A 385 -29.11 1.90 -0.17
C ALA A 385 -27.58 1.87 -0.28
N ASN A 386 -26.95 2.97 -0.70
CA ASN A 386 -25.49 3.06 -0.79
C ASN A 386 -24.81 2.92 0.58
N ARG A 387 -25.35 3.55 1.64
CA ARG A 387 -24.77 3.47 2.99
C ARG A 387 -25.00 2.11 3.64
N ALA A 388 -26.18 1.51 3.48
CA ALA A 388 -26.49 0.18 3.99
C ALA A 388 -25.66 -0.89 3.27
N TYR A 389 -25.60 -0.85 1.94
CA TYR A 389 -24.78 -1.77 1.15
C TYR A 389 -23.30 -1.68 1.54
N GLY A 390 -22.71 -0.47 1.52
CA GLY A 390 -21.30 -0.29 1.88
C GLY A 390 -20.97 -0.59 3.34
N LEU A 391 -21.94 -0.55 4.27
CA LEU A 391 -21.77 -1.01 5.65
C LEU A 391 -21.78 -2.55 5.71
N VAL A 392 -22.74 -3.19 5.05
CA VAL A 392 -22.86 -4.65 5.01
C VAL A 392 -21.62 -5.27 4.34
N GLU A 393 -21.16 -4.71 3.22
CA GLU A 393 -19.97 -5.16 2.49
C GLU A 393 -18.70 -5.03 3.32
N PHE A 394 -18.50 -3.88 4.01
CA PHE A 394 -17.34 -3.67 4.88
C PHE A 394 -17.32 -4.64 6.08
N VAL A 395 -18.49 -4.91 6.69
CA VAL A 395 -18.61 -5.85 7.82
C VAL A 395 -18.47 -7.30 7.35
N TRP A 396 -19.01 -7.66 6.19
CA TRP A 396 -18.83 -8.96 5.56
C TRP A 396 -17.34 -9.23 5.28
N SER A 397 -16.61 -8.20 4.83
CA SER A 397 -15.16 -8.23 4.61
C SER A 397 -14.34 -8.17 5.92
N GLY A 398 -14.93 -8.55 7.06
CA GLY A 398 -14.25 -8.65 8.35
C GLY A 398 -13.99 -7.33 9.08
N GLY A 399 -14.58 -6.22 8.63
CA GLY A 399 -14.49 -4.92 9.31
C GLY A 399 -15.51 -4.74 10.45
N THR A 400 -15.30 -3.75 11.32
CA THR A 400 -16.28 -3.37 12.36
C THR A 400 -17.16 -2.20 11.90
N ILE A 401 -18.32 -1.98 12.53
CA ILE A 401 -19.20 -0.84 12.25
C ILE A 401 -18.48 0.51 12.51
N GLN A 402 -17.67 0.59 13.56
CA GLN A 402 -16.83 1.75 13.85
C GLN A 402 -15.69 1.89 12.83
N GLY A 403 -15.13 0.77 12.37
CA GLY A 403 -14.18 0.72 11.26
C GLY A 403 -14.76 1.23 9.95
N TRP A 404 -16.02 0.90 9.63
CA TRP A 404 -16.71 1.46 8.48
C TRP A 404 -16.86 2.98 8.58
N TRP A 405 -17.22 3.50 9.76
CA TRP A 405 -17.32 4.94 10.02
C TRP A 405 -15.95 5.64 9.87
N ASN A 406 -14.87 5.01 10.35
CA ASN A 406 -13.50 5.46 10.13
C ASN A 406 -13.13 5.41 8.64
N GLY A 407 -13.54 4.37 7.93
CA GLY A 407 -13.42 4.24 6.47
C GLY A 407 -14.10 5.39 5.72
N GLN A 408 -15.32 5.78 6.10
CA GLN A 408 -16.02 6.94 5.51
C GLN A 408 -15.23 8.25 5.72
N ARG A 409 -14.65 8.46 6.91
CA ARG A 409 -13.80 9.62 7.18
C ARG A 409 -12.56 9.63 6.29
N ILE A 410 -11.86 8.51 6.24
CA ILE A 410 -10.62 8.38 5.46
C ILE A 410 -10.90 8.44 3.95
N TRP A 411 -12.04 7.94 3.48
CA TRP A 411 -12.51 8.07 2.09
C TRP A 411 -12.63 9.53 1.66
N VAL A 412 -13.13 10.40 2.56
CA VAL A 412 -13.15 11.86 2.36
C VAL A 412 -11.74 12.44 2.38
N PHE A 413 -10.91 12.06 3.35
CA PHE A 413 -9.57 12.63 3.52
C PHE A 413 -8.65 12.31 2.33
N LYS A 414 -8.63 11.04 1.88
CA LYS A 414 -7.87 10.59 0.69
C LYS A 414 -8.31 11.40 -0.54
N ARG A 415 -9.61 11.67 -0.73
CA ARG A 415 -10.12 12.43 -1.89
C ARG A 415 -9.81 13.91 -1.86
N THR A 416 -10.00 14.58 -0.72
CA THR A 416 -9.75 16.02 -0.60
C THR A 416 -8.26 16.38 -0.50
N THR A 417 -7.38 15.41 -0.24
CA THR A 417 -5.93 15.65 -0.13
C THR A 417 -5.10 14.77 -1.06
N SER A 418 -4.97 13.46 -0.79
CA SER A 418 -4.11 12.55 -1.56
C SER A 418 -4.41 12.56 -3.06
N HIS A 419 -5.69 12.49 -3.44
CA HIS A 419 -6.13 12.44 -4.84
C HIS A 419 -6.01 13.82 -5.50
N LEU A 420 -6.28 14.90 -4.77
CA LEU A 420 -6.07 16.29 -5.21
C LEU A 420 -4.59 16.53 -5.58
N PHE A 421 -3.68 16.23 -4.65
CA PHE A 421 -2.24 16.40 -4.88
C PHE A 421 -1.72 15.43 -5.96
N GLY A 422 -2.16 14.17 -5.95
CA GLY A 422 -1.78 13.18 -6.96
C GLY A 422 -2.21 13.58 -8.37
N PHE A 423 -3.42 14.13 -8.54
CA PHE A 423 -3.90 14.68 -9.80
C PHE A 423 -3.00 15.81 -10.32
N PHE A 424 -2.76 16.85 -9.50
CA PHE A 424 -1.99 18.01 -9.94
C PHE A 424 -0.51 17.70 -10.20
N ASP A 425 0.11 16.82 -9.41
CA ASP A 425 1.51 16.45 -9.62
C ASP A 425 1.69 15.54 -10.85
N ALA A 426 0.74 14.64 -11.13
CA ALA A 426 0.71 13.90 -12.39
C ALA A 426 0.55 14.81 -13.62
N ILE A 427 -0.31 15.84 -13.57
CA ILE A 427 -0.45 16.83 -14.63
C ILE A 427 0.82 17.67 -14.80
N ARG A 428 1.45 18.13 -13.70
CA ARG A 428 2.73 18.87 -13.74
C ARG A 428 3.85 18.04 -14.37
N LYS A 429 3.93 16.75 -14.04
CA LYS A 429 4.87 15.80 -14.66
C LYS A 429 4.60 15.62 -16.15
N LEU A 430 3.34 15.45 -16.56
CA LEU A 430 2.95 15.34 -17.97
C LEU A 430 3.35 16.59 -18.79
N LEU A 431 3.27 17.77 -18.18
CA LEU A 431 3.68 19.04 -18.77
C LEU A 431 5.20 19.34 -18.64
N GLY A 432 5.98 18.44 -18.05
CA GLY A 432 7.44 18.58 -17.90
C GLY A 432 7.91 19.53 -16.80
N PHE A 433 7.03 20.02 -15.92
CA PHE A 433 7.38 20.97 -14.86
C PHE A 433 8.03 20.34 -13.61
N SER A 434 7.99 19.01 -13.47
CA SER A 434 8.50 18.31 -12.29
C SER A 434 8.89 16.86 -12.58
N THR A 435 9.97 16.39 -11.97
CA THR A 435 10.31 14.97 -11.85
C THR A 435 9.60 14.36 -10.63
N SER A 436 9.18 13.09 -10.71
CA SER A 436 8.59 12.40 -9.55
C SER A 436 9.64 12.15 -8.48
N THR A 437 9.39 12.61 -7.26
CA THR A 437 10.19 12.28 -6.08
C THR A 437 9.50 11.17 -5.28
N PHE A 438 10.14 9.99 -5.23
CA PHE A 438 9.65 8.88 -4.42
C PHE A 438 9.96 9.16 -2.94
N VAL A 439 8.93 9.49 -2.17
CA VAL A 439 9.04 9.66 -0.71
C VAL A 439 8.80 8.29 -0.05
N ILE A 440 9.85 7.72 0.55
CA ILE A 440 9.75 6.50 1.35
C ILE A 440 8.84 6.76 2.55
N THR A 441 7.81 5.94 2.70
CA THR A 441 6.91 5.99 3.85
C THR A 441 7.49 5.10 4.95
N ALA A 442 7.97 5.69 6.03
CA ALA A 442 8.36 4.93 7.23
C ALA A 442 7.13 4.18 7.78
N LYS A 443 7.30 2.90 8.11
CA LYS A 443 6.27 2.02 8.70
C LYS A 443 6.54 1.66 10.17
N VAL A 444 7.65 2.16 10.71
CA VAL A 444 8.01 2.09 12.14
C VAL A 444 7.76 3.45 12.75
N ALA A 445 7.16 3.48 13.94
CA ALA A 445 6.87 4.70 14.70
C ALA A 445 7.67 4.75 16.01
N GLU A 446 7.80 5.95 16.56
CA GLU A 446 8.29 6.15 17.93
C GLU A 446 7.26 5.61 18.94
N ALA A 447 7.72 5.26 20.14
CA ALA A 447 6.90 4.54 21.12
C ALA A 447 5.62 5.28 21.51
N ASP A 448 5.68 6.61 21.66
CA ASP A 448 4.53 7.45 22.01
C ASP A 448 3.50 7.52 20.86
N VAL A 449 3.97 7.51 19.61
CA VAL A 449 3.12 7.44 18.40
C VAL A 449 2.47 6.06 18.29
N SER A 450 3.18 4.98 18.62
CA SER A 450 2.63 3.62 18.63
C SER A 450 1.53 3.47 19.68
N GLU A 451 1.77 3.93 20.91
CA GLU A 451 0.78 3.94 22.00
C GLU A 451 -0.50 4.68 21.56
N ARG A 452 -0.37 5.89 21.01
CA ARG A 452 -1.53 6.65 20.49
C ARG A 452 -2.26 5.93 19.36
N TYR A 453 -1.53 5.24 18.49
CA TYR A 453 -2.12 4.46 17.40
C TYR A 453 -2.92 3.27 17.94
N GLU A 454 -2.38 2.51 18.90
CA GLU A 454 -3.05 1.41 19.61
C GLU A 454 -4.29 1.89 20.39
N GLU A 455 -4.24 3.07 21.00
CA GLU A 455 -5.39 3.76 21.61
C GLU A 455 -6.41 4.33 20.61
N GLU A 456 -6.24 4.10 19.30
CA GLU A 456 -7.09 4.61 18.22
C GLU A 456 -7.16 6.15 18.14
N LYS A 457 -6.11 6.86 18.58
CA LYS A 457 -6.00 8.32 18.54
C LYS A 457 -5.26 8.78 17.28
N MET A 458 -5.92 9.59 16.44
CA MET A 458 -5.33 10.08 15.19
C MET A 458 -4.13 11.02 15.42
N GLU A 459 -2.95 10.66 14.90
CA GLU A 459 -1.74 11.48 14.90
C GLU A 459 -1.84 12.72 13.96
N PHE A 460 -1.68 13.93 14.52
CA PHE A 460 -1.74 15.21 13.80
C PHE A 460 -0.52 16.13 14.05
N GLY A 461 0.46 15.75 14.88
CA GLY A 461 1.54 16.61 15.39
C GLY A 461 2.46 17.25 14.34
N VAL A 462 2.41 16.78 13.09
CA VAL A 462 3.24 17.26 11.98
C VAL A 462 2.49 18.30 11.14
N SER A 463 3.11 19.45 10.88
CA SER A 463 2.55 20.47 9.98
C SER A 463 2.57 20.00 8.52
N SER A 464 1.40 19.89 7.89
CA SER A 464 1.25 19.43 6.50
C SER A 464 0.24 20.28 5.70
N PRO A 465 0.47 20.56 4.39
CA PRO A 465 -0.53 21.11 3.49
C PRO A 465 -1.84 20.31 3.45
N MET A 466 -1.75 18.98 3.59
CA MET A 466 -2.93 18.10 3.65
C MET A 466 -3.78 18.43 4.88
N PHE A 467 -3.15 18.61 6.05
CA PHE A 467 -3.86 18.94 7.29
C PHE A 467 -4.47 20.35 7.27
N ASN A 468 -3.84 21.32 6.60
CA ASN A 468 -4.47 22.63 6.36
C ASN A 468 -5.80 22.49 5.60
N ILE A 469 -5.84 21.63 4.56
CA ILE A 469 -7.08 21.38 3.79
C ILE A 469 -8.12 20.69 4.67
N LEU A 470 -7.76 19.60 5.36
CA LEU A 470 -8.72 18.85 6.19
C LEU A 470 -9.29 19.72 7.31
N ALA A 471 -8.46 20.48 8.03
CA ALA A 471 -8.90 21.38 9.09
C ALA A 471 -9.76 22.55 8.56
N THR A 472 -9.43 23.10 7.39
CA THR A 472 -10.26 24.15 6.75
C THR A 472 -11.63 23.60 6.35
N LEU A 473 -11.70 22.43 5.72
CA LEU A 473 -12.98 21.82 5.32
C LEU A 473 -13.83 21.40 6.52
N ALA A 474 -13.20 20.93 7.60
CA ALA A 474 -13.89 20.63 8.85
C ALA A 474 -14.48 21.90 9.49
N LEU A 475 -13.70 22.98 9.60
CA LEU A 475 -14.17 24.24 10.17
C LEU A 475 -15.25 24.91 9.31
N LEU A 476 -15.11 24.89 7.98
CA LEU A 476 -16.12 25.39 7.05
C LEU A 476 -17.47 24.68 7.22
N ASN A 477 -17.48 23.35 7.35
CA ASN A 477 -18.71 22.59 7.59
C ASN A 477 -19.27 22.81 9.00
N MET A 478 -18.42 23.03 10.01
CA MET A 478 -18.85 23.42 11.35
C MET A 478 -19.55 24.79 11.34
N PHE A 479 -18.97 25.79 10.69
CA PHE A 479 -19.56 27.12 10.57
C PHE A 479 -20.86 27.10 9.76
N GLY A 480 -20.90 26.36 8.65
CA GLY A 480 -22.13 26.13 7.87
C GLY A 480 -23.23 25.46 8.70
N PHE A 481 -22.90 24.41 9.46
CA PHE A 481 -23.85 23.73 10.34
C PHE A 481 -24.39 24.64 11.44
N VAL A 482 -23.52 25.36 12.16
CA VAL A 482 -23.93 26.32 13.21
C VAL A 482 -24.79 27.44 12.61
N GLY A 483 -24.46 27.93 11.41
CA GLY A 483 -25.28 28.91 10.67
C GLY A 483 -26.67 28.36 10.31
N GLY A 484 -26.75 27.12 9.81
CA GLY A 484 -28.00 26.45 9.49
C GLY A 484 -28.88 26.19 10.71
N ILE A 485 -28.29 25.79 11.84
CA ILE A 485 -29.01 25.64 13.12
C ILE A 485 -29.49 27.00 13.64
N LYS A 486 -28.70 28.07 13.50
CA LYS A 486 -29.14 29.43 13.83
C LYS A 486 -30.33 29.85 12.97
N MET A 487 -30.30 29.60 11.65
CA MET A 487 -31.43 29.87 10.76
C MET A 487 -32.68 29.10 11.18
N LEU A 488 -32.54 27.82 11.52
CA LEU A 488 -33.66 26.96 11.97
C LEU A 488 -34.28 27.47 13.28
N ILE A 489 -33.48 27.96 14.24
CA ILE A 489 -33.97 28.54 15.50
C ILE A 489 -34.68 29.88 15.28
N MET A 490 -34.28 30.64 14.25
CA MET A 490 -34.87 31.94 13.91
C MET A 490 -36.10 31.85 13.00
N ASP A 491 -36.41 30.68 12.46
CA ASP A 491 -37.50 30.47 11.50
C ASP A 491 -38.82 30.10 12.20
N VAL A 492 -39.73 31.07 12.25
CA VAL A 492 -41.06 30.92 12.86
C VAL A 492 -42.03 30.14 11.96
N GLU A 493 -41.77 30.04 10.65
CA GLU A 493 -42.71 29.48 9.67
C GLU A 493 -42.32 28.08 9.16
N SER A 494 -41.26 27.46 9.72
CA SER A 494 -40.74 26.13 9.33
C SER A 494 -40.32 25.99 7.86
N LYS A 495 -40.16 27.10 7.13
CA LYS A 495 -39.70 27.13 5.73
C LYS A 495 -38.24 26.71 5.57
N VAL A 496 -37.38 27.03 6.54
CA VAL A 496 -35.98 26.60 6.60
C VAL A 496 -35.86 25.08 6.69
N LEU A 497 -36.77 24.42 7.41
CA LEU A 497 -36.79 22.96 7.50
C LEU A 497 -37.12 22.33 6.14
N ASP A 498 -38.17 22.79 5.46
CA ASP A 498 -38.54 22.27 4.14
C ASP A 498 -37.46 22.51 3.08
N LEU A 499 -36.83 23.70 3.10
CA LEU A 499 -35.85 24.11 2.09
C LEU A 499 -34.42 23.59 2.33
N LEU A 500 -33.95 23.51 3.57
CA LEU A 500 -32.51 23.40 3.89
C LEU A 500 -32.15 22.18 4.75
N ALA A 501 -33.12 21.36 5.19
CA ALA A 501 -32.85 20.21 6.06
C ALA A 501 -31.77 19.25 5.53
N LEU A 502 -31.77 18.92 4.24
CA LEU A 502 -30.76 18.02 3.65
C LEU A 502 -29.34 18.63 3.67
N GLN A 503 -29.21 19.95 3.51
CA GLN A 503 -27.95 20.68 3.69
C GLN A 503 -27.49 20.67 5.16
N ILE A 504 -28.40 20.94 6.10
CA ILE A 504 -28.10 20.92 7.54
C ILE A 504 -27.67 19.52 7.98
N ILE A 505 -28.36 18.47 7.54
CA ILE A 505 -28.01 17.07 7.80
C ILE A 505 -26.64 16.73 7.20
N LEU A 506 -26.36 17.12 5.95
CA LEU A 506 -25.06 16.88 5.31
C LEU A 506 -23.92 17.56 6.08
N CYS A 507 -24.04 18.84 6.43
CA CYS A 507 -23.02 19.55 7.21
C CYS A 507 -22.87 18.95 8.62
N GLY A 508 -23.96 18.55 9.28
CA GLY A 508 -23.93 17.86 10.56
C GLY A 508 -23.21 16.51 10.50
N LEU A 509 -23.48 15.68 9.47
CA LEU A 509 -22.76 14.44 9.22
C LEU A 509 -21.28 14.67 8.94
N LEU A 510 -20.92 15.73 8.20
CA LEU A 510 -19.53 16.11 7.96
C LEU A 510 -18.83 16.59 9.24
N VAL A 511 -19.53 17.29 10.15
CA VAL A 511 -19.01 17.60 11.50
C VAL A 511 -18.75 16.32 12.29
N LEU A 512 -19.69 15.36 12.31
CA LEU A 512 -19.51 14.09 13.01
C LEU A 512 -18.35 13.24 12.44
N ILE A 513 -18.20 13.20 11.11
CA ILE A 513 -17.06 12.58 10.43
C ILE A 513 -15.74 13.22 10.88
N ASN A 514 -15.70 14.54 11.03
CA ASN A 514 -14.50 15.31 11.36
C ASN A 514 -14.21 15.45 12.88
N LEU A 515 -14.93 14.76 13.76
CA LEU A 515 -14.72 14.82 15.22
C LEU A 515 -13.24 14.71 15.67
N PRO A 516 -12.40 13.79 15.14
CA PRO A 516 -10.98 13.73 15.50
C PRO A 516 -10.18 15.00 15.14
N ILE A 517 -10.57 15.72 14.09
CA ILE A 517 -9.91 16.97 13.71
C ILE A 517 -10.18 18.06 14.74
N TYR A 518 -11.44 18.23 15.20
CA TYR A 518 -11.73 19.22 16.26
C TYR A 518 -11.05 18.86 17.58
N GLN A 519 -10.93 17.56 17.91
CA GLN A 519 -10.11 17.09 19.04
C GLN A 519 -8.64 17.52 18.87
N GLY A 520 -8.06 17.31 17.69
CA GLY A 520 -6.70 17.77 17.38
C GLY A 520 -6.52 19.29 17.41
N LEU A 521 -7.49 20.07 16.91
CA LEU A 521 -7.43 21.54 16.84
C LEU A 521 -7.57 22.23 18.19
N PHE A 522 -8.47 21.77 19.05
CA PHE A 522 -8.96 22.55 20.20
C PHE A 522 -8.78 21.91 21.57
N PHE A 523 -8.77 20.57 21.66
CA PHE A 523 -8.90 19.87 22.93
C PHE A 523 -7.65 19.10 23.36
N ARG A 524 -6.87 18.57 22.41
CA ARG A 524 -5.66 17.79 22.70
C ARG A 524 -4.48 18.65 23.17
N LYS A 525 -3.78 18.11 24.17
CA LYS A 525 -2.61 18.74 24.82
C LYS A 525 -1.31 17.94 24.63
N ASP A 526 -1.43 16.70 24.17
CA ASP A 526 -0.32 15.80 23.87
C ASP A 526 0.44 16.18 22.58
N SER A 527 1.52 15.45 22.26
CA SER A 527 2.38 15.69 21.09
C SER A 527 1.65 15.52 19.75
N GLY A 528 0.60 14.69 19.69
CA GLY A 528 -0.17 14.45 18.48
C GLY A 528 -1.36 15.38 18.25
N ARG A 529 -1.43 16.50 18.98
CA ARG A 529 -2.36 17.61 18.70
C ARG A 529 -2.03 18.31 17.39
N MET A 530 -3.00 18.99 16.78
CA MET A 530 -2.76 19.77 15.56
C MET A 530 -1.83 20.96 15.86
N PRO A 531 -0.82 21.24 15.01
CA PRO A 531 0.01 22.43 15.14
C PRO A 531 -0.82 23.72 15.18
N THR A 532 -0.43 24.66 16.05
CA THR A 532 -1.08 25.98 16.16
C THR A 532 -1.03 26.75 14.84
N SER A 533 0.05 26.60 14.06
CA SER A 533 0.18 27.20 12.72
C SER A 533 -0.87 26.71 11.73
N VAL A 534 -1.20 25.40 11.73
CA VAL A 534 -2.28 24.80 10.93
C VAL A 534 -3.64 25.28 11.43
N THR A 535 -3.82 25.32 12.74
CA THR A 535 -5.05 25.78 13.41
C THR A 535 -5.41 27.21 13.03
N TYR A 536 -4.49 28.17 13.21
CA TYR A 536 -4.73 29.57 12.85
C TYR A 536 -5.01 29.77 11.37
N LYS A 537 -4.22 29.15 10.47
CA LYS A 537 -4.45 29.22 9.02
C LYS A 537 -5.83 28.72 8.64
N SER A 538 -6.23 27.57 9.18
CA SER A 538 -7.51 26.93 8.85
C SER A 538 -8.70 27.74 9.35
N ILE A 539 -8.60 28.35 10.53
CA ILE A 539 -9.63 29.27 11.05
C ILE A 539 -9.76 30.50 10.16
N ILE A 540 -8.64 31.17 9.82
CA ILE A 540 -8.65 32.38 9.01
C ILE A 540 -9.24 32.13 7.62
N VAL A 541 -8.81 31.05 6.94
CA VAL A 541 -9.32 30.70 5.61
C VAL A 541 -10.80 30.33 5.65
N SER A 542 -11.24 29.56 6.65
CA SER A 542 -12.65 29.17 6.80
C SER A 542 -13.55 30.37 7.08
N LEU A 543 -13.14 31.26 7.98
CA LEU A 543 -13.87 32.50 8.28
C LEU A 543 -13.91 33.44 7.06
N LEU A 544 -12.82 33.57 6.32
CA LEU A 544 -12.78 34.36 5.09
C LEU A 544 -13.77 33.82 4.05
N ALA A 545 -13.80 32.49 3.85
CA ALA A 545 -14.74 31.84 2.93
C ALA A 545 -16.21 32.06 3.37
N CYS A 546 -16.51 31.94 4.66
CA CYS A 546 -17.84 32.23 5.20
C CYS A 546 -18.23 33.71 5.02
N SER A 547 -17.32 34.65 5.29
CA SER A 547 -17.56 36.09 5.10
C SER A 547 -17.80 36.47 3.63
N VAL A 548 -17.02 35.90 2.71
CA VAL A 548 -17.21 36.07 1.25
C VAL A 548 -18.54 35.47 0.77
N ALA A 549 -19.08 34.48 1.46
CA ALA A 549 -20.43 33.96 1.19
C ALA A 549 -21.55 34.70 1.94
N LEU A 550 -21.26 35.56 2.92
CA LEU A 550 -22.29 36.39 3.59
C LEU A 550 -22.41 37.79 2.98
N TYR A 551 -21.37 38.25 2.28
CA TYR A 551 -21.39 39.36 1.34
C TYR A 551 -21.93 38.91 -0.04
#